data_AF-A0A2E2WT21-F1
#
_entry.id   AF-A0A2E2WT21-F1
#
_cell.length_a   1.000
_cell.length_b   1.000
_cell.length_c   1.000
_cell.angle_alpha   90.00
_cell.angle_beta   90.00
_cell.angle_gamma   90.00
#
_symmetry.space_group_name_H-M   'P 1'
#
loop_
_entity.id
_entity.type
_entity.pdbx_description
1 polymer ?
#
loop_
_entity_poly.entity_id
_entity_poly.type
_entity_poly.pdbx_seq_one_letter_code
_entity_poly.pdbx_strand_id
1 'polypeptide(L)'
;MKAIIYSLILSMLCISYDKKSFANNILIPKIGDSSSRFMSISQERKLGDIIYSQILGSFNLINDPIITSYIQMLGNRLLMADNSSSIKYRFLVANDPSINAFVTPGGVVVINAGVILKTSSEAELASVLAHEIAHVKARHLSRMHEASSKVDVTTALTIIANVVAGMYSTEALGKTLMTTQGIKAQRQITFIREHEREADRLAINILAKANINPKAMSGFFKTLLKENNESNALEFLRTHPLSKNRVIETENLASKYKGNFTNDSFSYQFVSARVSINNLDTRKFVKDYIYKSEEIYESPSKAVDFYAYGLALIKEKKYEKSIFVLKHLLNFLNTKEQLYIIKNYISIALSEAYLQNNNKEEALLILEDLNNIYPTDSSILYFLSNAYIKNKEYKKVVDMLVPYVIEHRDHRLVIKISEAAYKLKEKSLGHEYRADYLKLLGSFNSSIKFYKLALKYNMKGKTIDERILSKIKDIERLQETKEIL
;
A
#
# COMPACT_ATOMS: atom_id res chain seq x y z
N MET A 1 27.21 6.85 -64.81
CA MET A 1 26.58 7.81 -63.87
C MET A 1 25.49 7.22 -62.97
N LYS A 2 25.11 5.93 -63.09
CA LYS A 2 24.16 5.28 -62.17
C LYS A 2 24.81 4.52 -61.00
N ALA A 3 26.09 4.14 -61.10
CA ALA A 3 26.79 3.42 -60.02
C ALA A 3 27.19 4.31 -58.82
N ILE A 4 27.45 5.61 -59.06
CA ILE A 4 27.85 6.56 -58.02
C ILE A 4 26.65 7.00 -57.15
N ILE A 5 25.43 6.94 -57.70
CA ILE A 5 24.20 7.27 -56.98
C ILE A 5 23.85 6.16 -55.98
N TYR A 6 24.12 4.88 -56.31
CA TYR A 6 23.87 3.77 -55.38
C TYR A 6 24.89 3.70 -54.23
N SER A 7 26.15 4.12 -54.43
CA SER A 7 27.12 4.19 -53.33
C SER A 7 26.82 5.31 -52.33
N LEU A 8 26.25 6.43 -52.79
CA LEU A 8 25.83 7.53 -51.92
C LEU A 8 24.55 7.22 -51.11
N ILE A 9 23.62 6.44 -51.69
CA ILE A 9 22.41 5.99 -50.98
C ILE A 9 22.75 4.91 -49.93
N LEU A 10 23.74 4.06 -50.18
CA LEU A 10 24.19 3.06 -49.20
C LEU A 10 24.95 3.69 -48.01
N SER A 11 25.62 4.84 -48.20
CA SER A 11 26.24 5.61 -47.10
C SER A 11 25.25 6.44 -46.27
N MET A 12 24.04 6.70 -46.76
CA MET A 12 22.98 7.40 -46.03
C MET A 12 22.05 6.47 -45.23
N LEU A 13 22.21 5.16 -45.37
CA LEU A 13 21.45 4.11 -44.66
C LEU A 13 22.19 3.48 -43.48
N CYS A 14 23.35 4.04 -43.09
CA CYS A 14 23.88 3.87 -41.74
C CYS A 14 23.04 4.71 -40.76
N ILE A 15 21.82 4.24 -40.56
CA ILE A 15 21.01 4.47 -39.37
C ILE A 15 21.96 4.34 -38.19
N SER A 16 22.14 5.43 -37.46
CA SER A 16 22.58 5.40 -36.08
C SER A 16 21.55 4.56 -35.31
N TYR A 17 21.67 3.23 -35.41
CA TYR A 17 21.19 2.36 -34.37
C TYR A 17 22.07 2.74 -33.19
N ASP A 18 21.58 3.69 -32.40
CA ASP A 18 21.92 3.74 -31.00
C ASP A 18 21.72 2.31 -30.52
N LYS A 19 22.83 1.60 -30.33
CA LYS A 19 22.86 0.50 -29.40
C LYS A 19 22.45 1.14 -28.10
N LYS A 20 21.14 1.16 -27.83
CA LYS A 20 20.63 1.04 -26.47
C LYS A 20 21.18 -0.29 -26.00
N SER A 21 22.45 -0.26 -25.58
CA SER A 21 22.95 -1.12 -24.55
C SER A 21 21.85 -1.08 -23.49
N PHE A 22 21.16 -2.21 -23.33
CA PHE A 22 20.60 -2.53 -22.04
C PHE A 22 21.82 -2.60 -21.12
N ALA A 23 22.28 -1.43 -20.68
CA ALA A 23 23.05 -1.33 -19.47
C ALA A 23 22.11 -1.95 -18.45
N ASN A 24 22.41 -3.18 -18.05
CA ASN A 24 22.00 -3.66 -16.75
C ASN A 24 22.26 -2.47 -15.83
N ASN A 25 21.20 -1.95 -15.19
CA ASN A 25 21.30 -0.90 -14.19
C ASN A 25 22.10 -1.48 -13.01
N ILE A 26 23.41 -1.60 -13.19
CA ILE A 26 24.39 -1.88 -12.15
C ILE A 26 24.40 -0.57 -11.37
N LEU A 27 23.54 -0.53 -10.35
CA LEU A 27 23.55 0.53 -9.37
C LEU A 27 24.87 0.41 -8.63
N ILE A 28 25.83 1.24 -9.04
CA ILE A 28 27.14 1.30 -8.42
C ILE A 28 26.90 1.80 -6.99
N PRO A 29 27.36 1.07 -5.96
CA PRO A 29 27.34 1.56 -4.60
C PRO A 29 27.97 2.96 -4.56
N LYS A 30 27.31 3.91 -3.91
CA LYS A 30 27.92 5.23 -3.70
C LYS A 30 29.24 5.02 -2.96
N ILE A 31 30.33 5.60 -3.46
CA ILE A 31 31.64 5.53 -2.81
C ILE A 31 31.47 6.07 -1.38
N GLY A 32 31.70 5.22 -0.37
CA GLY A 32 31.46 5.53 1.05
C GLY A 32 30.21 4.86 1.67
N ASP A 33 29.38 4.13 0.90
CA ASP A 33 28.28 3.34 1.44
C ASP A 33 28.78 1.99 1.97
N SER A 34 29.09 1.94 3.27
CA SER A 34 29.54 0.73 3.96
C SER A 34 28.43 -0.33 4.08
N SER A 35 27.15 0.08 4.11
CA SER A 35 26.01 -0.84 4.24
C SER A 35 25.85 -1.76 3.02
N SER A 36 26.26 -1.29 1.83
CA SER A 36 26.34 -2.09 0.61
C SER A 36 27.33 -3.27 0.68
N ARG A 37 28.28 -3.26 1.63
CA ARG A 37 29.19 -4.39 1.86
C ARG A 37 28.50 -5.56 2.58
N PHE A 38 27.44 -5.29 3.34
CA PHE A 38 26.72 -6.30 4.12
C PHE A 38 25.49 -6.83 3.41
N MET A 39 24.72 -5.96 2.76
CA MET A 39 23.57 -6.36 1.96
C MET A 39 23.54 -5.55 0.67
N SER A 40 23.54 -6.24 -0.47
CA SER A 40 23.34 -5.60 -1.77
C SER A 40 21.89 -5.14 -1.93
N ILE A 41 21.65 -4.13 -2.78
CA ILE A 41 20.29 -3.68 -3.12
C ILE A 41 19.43 -4.84 -3.67
N SER A 42 20.05 -5.76 -4.43
CA SER A 42 19.32 -6.93 -4.94
C SER A 42 18.90 -7.89 -3.82
N GLN A 43 19.71 -8.06 -2.78
CA GLN A 43 19.35 -8.87 -1.62
C GLN A 43 18.26 -8.18 -0.80
N GLU A 44 18.36 -6.86 -0.57
CA GLU A 44 17.31 -6.08 0.11
C GLU A 44 15.95 -6.20 -0.59
N ARG A 45 15.93 -6.15 -1.93
CA ARG A 45 14.69 -6.33 -2.70
C ARG A 45 14.08 -7.71 -2.51
N LYS A 46 14.89 -8.77 -2.64
CA LYS A 46 14.43 -10.15 -2.43
C LYS A 46 13.89 -10.34 -1.02
N LEU A 47 14.60 -9.80 -0.02
CA LEU A 47 14.17 -9.81 1.37
C LEU A 47 12.84 -9.09 1.55
N GLY A 48 12.68 -7.91 0.95
CA GLY A 48 11.42 -7.16 0.96
C GLY A 48 10.25 -7.93 0.33
N ASP A 49 10.48 -8.72 -0.72
CA ASP A 49 9.44 -9.58 -1.33
C ASP A 49 9.00 -10.69 -0.38
N ILE A 50 9.95 -11.34 0.32
CA ILE A 50 9.65 -12.35 1.33
C ILE A 50 8.85 -11.75 2.50
N ILE A 51 9.30 -10.60 3.02
CA ILE A 51 8.64 -9.87 4.11
C ILE A 51 7.23 -9.44 3.70
N TYR A 52 7.07 -8.91 2.48
CA TYR A 52 5.77 -8.53 1.95
C TYR A 52 4.79 -9.70 1.97
N SER A 53 5.21 -10.87 1.45
CA SER A 53 4.38 -12.07 1.47
C SER A 53 4.03 -12.53 2.89
N GLN A 54 4.98 -12.44 3.82
CA GLN A 54 4.73 -12.78 5.22
C GLN A 54 3.74 -11.83 5.89
N ILE A 55 3.87 -10.51 5.67
CA ILE A 55 2.93 -9.50 6.18
C ILE A 55 1.54 -9.77 5.59
N LEU A 56 1.42 -9.96 4.28
CA LEU A 56 0.13 -10.27 3.65
C LEU A 56 -0.55 -11.51 4.24
N GLY A 57 0.23 -12.54 4.59
CA GLY A 57 -0.30 -13.80 5.12
C GLY A 57 -0.59 -13.80 6.63
N SER A 58 -0.02 -12.87 7.40
CA SER A 58 -0.07 -12.92 8.87
C SER A 58 -0.70 -11.69 9.54
N PHE A 59 -0.74 -10.54 8.86
CA PHE A 59 -1.26 -9.32 9.44
C PHE A 59 -2.76 -9.18 9.18
N ASN A 60 -3.47 -8.58 10.15
CA ASN A 60 -4.83 -8.12 9.96
C ASN A 60 -4.82 -6.83 9.13
N LEU A 61 -4.77 -6.95 7.79
CA LEU A 61 -4.71 -5.82 6.87
C LEU A 61 -6.11 -5.37 6.45
N ILE A 62 -6.26 -4.06 6.23
CA ILE A 62 -7.41 -3.51 5.51
C ILE A 62 -7.33 -3.98 4.05
N ASN A 63 -8.41 -4.62 3.60
CA ASN A 63 -8.52 -5.17 2.24
C ASN A 63 -9.38 -4.32 1.32
N ASP A 64 -9.82 -3.15 1.78
CA ASP A 64 -10.60 -2.21 1.00
C ASP A 64 -9.71 -1.54 -0.07
N PRO A 65 -9.96 -1.77 -1.37
CA PRO A 65 -9.11 -1.25 -2.43
C PRO A 65 -9.06 0.27 -2.49
N ILE A 66 -10.12 0.97 -2.05
CA ILE A 66 -10.17 2.43 -2.01
C ILE A 66 -9.11 2.96 -1.05
N ILE A 67 -9.01 2.33 0.12
CA ILE A 67 -8.03 2.70 1.16
C ILE A 67 -6.62 2.35 0.69
N THR A 68 -6.40 1.11 0.21
CA THR A 68 -5.05 0.68 -0.17
C THR A 68 -4.52 1.39 -1.42
N SER A 69 -5.37 1.65 -2.41
CA SER A 69 -5.01 2.40 -3.63
C SER A 69 -4.63 3.84 -3.28
N TYR A 70 -5.40 4.50 -2.41
CA TYR A 70 -5.11 5.86 -1.97
C TYR A 70 -3.75 5.95 -1.26
N ILE A 71 -3.47 5.06 -0.31
CA ILE A 71 -2.19 5.07 0.41
C ILE A 71 -1.02 4.79 -0.55
N GLN A 72 -1.18 3.84 -1.48
CA GLN A 72 -0.18 3.58 -2.51
C GLN A 72 0.04 4.80 -3.42
N MET A 73 -1.03 5.49 -3.83
CA MET A 73 -0.97 6.72 -4.63
C MET A 73 -0.22 7.83 -3.89
N LEU A 74 -0.54 8.07 -2.62
CA LEU A 74 0.13 9.08 -1.81
C LEU A 74 1.62 8.76 -1.63
N GLY A 75 1.95 7.50 -1.34
CA GLY A 75 3.33 7.03 -1.28
C GLY A 75 4.07 7.21 -2.61
N ASN A 76 3.45 6.87 -3.74
CA ASN A 76 4.03 7.06 -5.07
C ASN A 76 4.28 8.55 -5.38
N ARG A 77 3.37 9.46 -5.00
CA ARG A 77 3.55 10.91 -5.15
C ARG A 77 4.81 11.39 -4.41
N LEU A 78 5.04 10.90 -3.20
CA LEU A 78 6.23 11.22 -2.40
C LEU A 78 7.51 10.68 -3.06
N LEU A 79 7.47 9.44 -3.57
CA LEU A 79 8.62 8.78 -4.22
C LEU A 79 9.02 9.46 -5.53
N MET A 80 8.03 9.84 -6.35
CA MET A 80 8.27 10.54 -7.62
C MET A 80 8.93 11.90 -7.42
N ALA A 81 8.57 12.62 -6.35
CA ALA A 81 9.14 13.92 -6.05
C ALA A 81 10.65 13.88 -5.75
N ASP A 82 11.15 12.75 -5.25
CA ASP A 82 12.53 12.63 -4.79
C ASP A 82 13.47 11.92 -5.78
N ASN A 83 12.95 11.37 -6.89
CA ASN A 83 13.72 10.77 -8.00
C ASN A 83 14.80 9.73 -7.59
N SER A 84 14.68 9.10 -6.42
CA SER A 84 15.84 8.49 -5.76
C SER A 84 15.79 6.99 -5.56
N SER A 85 14.71 6.30 -5.93
CA SER A 85 14.56 4.90 -5.55
C SER A 85 14.50 3.94 -6.73
N SER A 86 15.38 2.95 -6.68
CA SER A 86 15.31 1.74 -7.47
C SER A 86 14.57 0.60 -6.73
N ILE A 87 14.11 0.85 -5.51
CA ILE A 87 13.36 -0.08 -4.66
C ILE A 87 11.86 0.03 -4.98
N LYS A 88 11.18 -1.11 -5.15
CA LYS A 88 9.73 -1.20 -5.35
C LYS A 88 9.04 -1.05 -3.99
N TYR A 89 8.53 0.15 -3.70
CA TYR A 89 7.77 0.38 -2.48
C TYR A 89 6.37 -0.22 -2.54
N ARG A 90 5.94 -0.78 -1.42
CA ARG A 90 4.59 -1.34 -1.23
C ARG A 90 4.02 -0.78 0.06
N PHE A 91 2.92 -0.05 -0.04
CA PHE A 91 2.29 0.54 1.13
C PHE A 91 1.06 -0.27 1.53
N LEU A 92 0.98 -0.63 2.80
CA LEU A 92 -0.08 -1.44 3.38
C LEU A 92 -0.72 -0.73 4.57
N VAL A 93 -1.99 -1.02 4.82
CA VAL A 93 -2.71 -0.50 5.98
C VAL A 93 -3.12 -1.64 6.88
N ALA A 94 -2.63 -1.67 8.11
CA ALA A 94 -3.08 -2.60 9.14
C ALA A 94 -4.39 -2.10 9.75
N ASN A 95 -5.35 -3.01 9.93
CA ASN A 95 -6.60 -2.74 10.61
C ASN A 95 -6.39 -2.76 12.13
N ASP A 96 -5.68 -1.74 12.60
CA ASP A 96 -5.29 -1.54 13.99
C ASP A 96 -5.53 -0.07 14.37
N PRO A 97 -6.33 0.23 15.41
CA PRO A 97 -6.63 1.59 15.83
C PRO A 97 -5.46 2.29 16.55
N SER A 98 -4.39 1.57 16.89
CA SER A 98 -3.19 2.17 17.48
C SER A 98 -2.46 3.09 16.49
N ILE A 99 -1.80 4.12 17.01
CA ILE A 99 -0.93 4.98 16.21
C ILE A 99 0.41 4.28 16.08
N ASN A 100 0.65 3.64 14.93
CA ASN A 100 1.95 3.11 14.56
C ASN A 100 2.15 3.08 13.04
N ALA A 101 3.41 3.14 12.62
CA ALA A 101 3.85 2.93 11.25
C ALA A 101 5.26 2.35 11.28
N PHE A 102 5.61 1.58 10.26
CA PHE A 102 6.96 1.07 10.12
C PHE A 102 7.29 0.74 8.67
N VAL A 103 8.58 0.59 8.43
CA VAL A 103 9.11 0.16 7.15
C VAL A 103 10.13 -0.95 7.31
N THR A 104 10.22 -1.79 6.28
CA THR A 104 11.15 -2.92 6.24
C THR A 104 12.13 -2.76 5.08
N PRO A 105 13.26 -3.50 5.09
CA PRO A 105 14.17 -3.55 3.95
C PRO A 105 13.42 -3.93 2.68
N GLY A 106 13.81 -3.34 1.56
CA GLY A 106 13.12 -3.55 0.27
C GLY A 106 11.79 -2.79 0.11
N GLY A 107 11.44 -1.89 1.04
CA GLY A 107 10.43 -0.86 0.81
C GLY A 107 8.98 -1.25 1.14
N VAL A 108 8.75 -2.26 1.98
CA VAL A 108 7.39 -2.53 2.50
C VAL A 108 7.12 -1.60 3.67
N VAL A 109 6.19 -0.67 3.48
CA VAL A 109 5.73 0.29 4.48
C VAL A 109 4.35 -0.17 4.97
N VAL A 110 4.18 -0.28 6.28
CA VAL A 110 2.89 -0.58 6.91
C VAL A 110 2.51 0.57 7.81
N ILE A 111 1.30 1.10 7.63
CA ILE A 111 0.72 2.09 8.53
C ILE A 111 -0.50 1.48 9.23
N ASN A 112 -0.67 1.75 10.51
CA ASN A 112 -1.88 1.36 11.22
C ASN A 112 -3.01 2.34 10.88
N ALA A 113 -4.25 1.86 10.86
CA ALA A 113 -5.44 2.67 10.64
C ALA A 113 -5.52 3.85 11.63
N GLY A 114 -5.04 3.66 12.87
CA GLY A 114 -4.96 4.72 13.88
C GLY A 114 -4.18 5.96 13.44
N VAL A 115 -3.16 5.82 12.58
CA VAL A 115 -2.46 6.99 12.01
C VAL A 115 -3.41 7.83 11.18
N ILE A 116 -4.14 7.21 10.24
CA ILE A 116 -5.10 7.89 9.36
C ILE A 116 -6.22 8.55 10.19
N LEU A 117 -6.67 7.90 11.27
CA LEU A 117 -7.72 8.40 12.15
C LEU A 117 -7.28 9.59 13.02
N LYS A 118 -5.97 9.78 13.20
CA LYS A 118 -5.40 10.81 14.10
C LYS A 118 -4.77 11.97 13.36
N THR A 119 -4.45 11.80 12.07
CA THR A 119 -3.98 12.89 11.23
C THR A 119 -5.11 13.87 10.91
N SER A 120 -4.84 15.17 11.04
CA SER A 120 -5.82 16.23 10.80
C SER A 120 -5.91 16.66 9.34
N SER A 121 -4.98 16.20 8.49
CA SER A 121 -4.93 16.53 7.06
C SER A 121 -4.10 15.52 6.26
N GLU A 122 -4.26 15.50 4.94
CA GLU A 122 -3.42 14.68 4.04
C GLU A 122 -1.93 14.92 4.28
N ALA A 123 -1.51 16.17 4.51
CA ALA A 123 -0.10 16.52 4.70
C ALA A 123 0.50 15.88 5.96
N GLU A 124 -0.28 15.70 7.03
CA GLU A 124 0.21 15.01 8.23
C GLU A 124 0.40 13.52 7.96
N LEU A 125 -0.55 12.87 7.28
CA LEU A 125 -0.40 11.47 6.86
C LEU A 125 0.79 11.29 5.91
N ALA A 126 0.94 12.20 4.95
CA ALA A 126 2.06 12.21 4.03
C ALA A 126 3.39 12.37 4.77
N SER A 127 3.42 13.12 5.88
CA SER A 127 4.64 13.28 6.69
C SER A 127 5.10 11.99 7.34
N VAL A 128 4.17 11.15 7.81
CA VAL A 128 4.48 9.82 8.33
C VAL A 128 5.03 8.93 7.22
N LEU A 129 4.38 8.90 6.06
CA LEU A 129 4.88 8.12 4.91
C LEU A 129 6.25 8.61 4.42
N ALA A 130 6.47 9.93 4.38
CA ALA A 130 7.75 10.51 3.99
C ALA A 130 8.87 10.15 4.98
N HIS A 131 8.55 10.09 6.28
CA HIS A 131 9.46 9.61 7.32
C HIS A 131 9.88 8.16 7.10
N GLU A 132 8.92 7.27 6.87
CA GLU A 132 9.18 5.86 6.57
C GLU A 132 9.98 5.68 5.27
N ILE A 133 9.66 6.45 4.22
CA ILE A 133 10.44 6.46 2.98
C ILE A 133 11.88 6.91 3.26
N ALA A 134 12.08 7.92 4.10
CA ALA A 134 13.39 8.42 4.48
C ALA A 134 14.23 7.35 5.21
N HIS A 135 13.63 6.54 6.10
CA HIS A 135 14.31 5.42 6.74
C HIS A 135 14.87 4.41 5.73
N VAL A 136 14.10 4.06 4.69
CA VAL A 136 14.57 3.15 3.62
C VAL A 136 15.63 3.80 2.75
N LYS A 137 15.41 5.05 2.34
CA LYS A 137 16.35 5.81 1.49
C LYS A 137 17.71 5.95 2.17
N ALA A 138 17.70 6.23 3.47
CA ALA A 138 18.89 6.33 4.29
C ALA A 138 19.42 4.96 4.73
N ARG A 139 18.77 3.85 4.35
CA ARG A 139 19.13 2.47 4.71
C ARG A 139 19.39 2.31 6.21
N HIS A 140 18.57 2.96 7.05
CA HIS A 140 18.77 2.98 8.50
C HIS A 140 18.80 1.56 9.09
N LEU A 141 17.90 0.67 8.66
CA LEU A 141 17.91 -0.72 9.12
C LEU A 141 19.18 -1.47 8.72
N SER A 142 19.68 -1.27 7.50
CA SER A 142 20.91 -1.91 7.03
C SER A 142 22.15 -1.36 7.74
N ARG A 143 22.19 -0.05 8.02
CA ARG A 143 23.24 0.60 8.84
C ARG A 143 23.19 0.18 10.31
N MET A 144 22.00 0.01 10.89
CA MET A 144 21.79 -0.53 12.24
C MET A 144 22.30 -1.97 12.35
N HIS A 145 22.03 -2.81 11.34
CA HIS A 145 22.54 -4.18 11.28
C HIS A 145 24.07 -4.22 11.20
N GLU A 146 24.65 -3.40 10.31
CA GLU A 146 26.11 -3.25 10.20
C GLU A 146 26.75 -2.84 11.55
N ALA A 147 26.21 -1.80 12.19
CA ALA A 147 26.74 -1.25 13.44
C ALA A 147 26.65 -2.24 14.62
N SER A 148 25.75 -3.22 14.56
CA SER A 148 25.55 -4.23 15.60
C SER A 148 26.53 -5.43 15.50
N SER A 149 27.35 -5.50 14.43
CA SER A 149 28.45 -6.45 14.16
C SER A 149 28.10 -7.91 13.78
N LYS A 150 28.68 -8.39 12.66
CA LYS A 150 28.86 -9.79 12.18
C LYS A 150 27.75 -10.79 12.54
N VAL A 151 26.50 -10.47 12.22
CA VAL A 151 25.42 -11.44 12.31
C VAL A 151 25.03 -11.86 10.90
N ASP A 152 25.09 -13.16 10.65
CA ASP A 152 24.81 -13.79 9.36
C ASP A 152 23.39 -13.44 8.87
N VAL A 153 23.15 -13.48 7.55
CA VAL A 153 21.90 -13.03 6.92
C VAL A 153 20.67 -13.75 7.50
N THR A 154 20.85 -15.01 7.91
CA THR A 154 19.87 -15.87 8.60
C THR A 154 19.37 -15.27 9.91
N THR A 155 20.21 -14.49 10.58
CA THR A 155 19.83 -13.81 11.81
C THR A 155 19.14 -12.48 11.54
N ALA A 156 19.38 -11.82 10.40
CA ALA A 156 18.66 -10.61 10.02
C ALA A 156 17.16 -10.89 9.77
N LEU A 157 16.84 -12.03 9.14
CA LEU A 157 15.46 -12.52 8.98
C LEU A 157 14.81 -12.87 10.33
N THR A 158 15.57 -13.50 11.24
CA THR A 158 15.10 -13.81 12.61
C THR A 158 14.86 -12.53 13.41
N ILE A 159 15.73 -11.53 13.27
CA ILE A 159 15.56 -10.21 13.88
C ILE A 159 14.35 -9.51 13.29
N ILE A 160 14.13 -9.54 11.98
CA ILE A 160 12.94 -8.94 11.35
C ILE A 160 11.68 -9.67 11.80
N ALA A 161 11.68 -11.00 11.86
CA ALA A 161 10.56 -11.77 12.40
C ALA A 161 10.29 -11.40 13.87
N ASN A 162 11.33 -11.18 14.67
CA ASN A 162 11.22 -10.75 16.07
C ASN A 162 10.87 -9.27 16.24
N VAL A 163 11.24 -8.39 15.30
CA VAL A 163 10.83 -6.98 15.27
C VAL A 163 9.36 -6.91 14.86
N VAL A 164 9.00 -7.53 13.74
CA VAL A 164 7.62 -7.68 13.28
C VAL A 164 6.74 -8.35 14.35
N ALA A 165 7.21 -9.40 15.03
CA ALA A 165 6.47 -10.04 16.12
C ALA A 165 6.48 -9.22 17.42
N GLY A 166 7.57 -8.51 17.73
CA GLY A 166 7.70 -7.66 18.91
C GLY A 166 6.91 -6.36 18.82
N MET A 167 6.58 -5.91 17.61
CA MET A 167 5.67 -4.79 17.39
C MET A 167 4.22 -5.16 17.75
N TYR A 168 3.80 -6.41 17.56
CA TYR A 168 2.45 -6.88 17.87
C TYR A 168 2.32 -7.74 19.15
N SER A 169 3.44 -8.08 19.81
CA SER A 169 3.45 -8.82 21.09
C SER A 169 4.30 -8.09 22.12
N THR A 170 3.65 -7.69 23.20
CA THR A 170 4.18 -6.85 24.29
C THR A 170 5.37 -7.43 25.05
N GLU A 171 5.68 -8.72 24.91
CA GLU A 171 6.74 -9.39 25.68
C GLU A 171 8.10 -9.50 24.98
N ALA A 172 8.16 -9.49 23.65
CA ALA A 172 9.38 -9.89 22.93
C ALA A 172 10.42 -8.76 22.77
N LEU A 173 9.98 -7.52 22.51
CA LEU A 173 10.90 -6.38 22.37
C LEU A 173 11.43 -5.89 23.73
N GLY A 174 10.63 -5.98 24.79
CA GLY A 174 11.03 -5.58 26.15
C GLY A 174 12.08 -6.50 26.79
N LYS A 175 12.04 -7.81 26.52
CA LYS A 175 12.99 -8.78 27.11
C LYS A 175 14.35 -8.80 26.40
N THR A 176 14.42 -8.43 25.12
CA THR A 176 15.68 -8.51 24.35
C THR A 176 16.60 -7.31 24.60
N LEU A 177 16.06 -6.16 24.99
CA LEU A 177 16.83 -4.91 25.22
C LEU A 177 17.36 -4.74 26.65
N MET A 178 16.86 -5.49 27.65
CA MET A 178 17.19 -5.24 29.06
C MET A 178 18.35 -6.08 29.62
N THR A 179 19.01 -6.93 28.83
CA THR A 179 20.02 -7.88 29.35
C THR A 179 21.47 -7.56 29.04
N THR A 180 21.85 -6.37 28.56
CA THR A 180 23.28 -6.07 28.35
C THR A 180 23.70 -4.61 28.61
N GLN A 181 24.44 -4.41 29.72
CA GLN A 181 25.37 -3.31 30.03
C GLN A 181 24.99 -1.90 29.52
N GLY A 182 24.60 -0.99 30.42
CA GLY A 182 24.04 0.34 30.14
C GLY A 182 24.79 1.26 29.14
N ILE A 183 26.07 1.00 28.83
CA ILE A 183 26.81 1.73 27.80
C ILE A 183 26.43 1.28 26.37
N LYS A 184 26.14 -0.01 26.15
CA LYS A 184 25.71 -0.52 24.82
C LYS A 184 24.29 -0.07 24.48
N ALA A 185 23.39 -0.09 25.47
CA ALA A 185 22.03 0.43 25.34
C ALA A 185 22.01 1.95 25.04
N GLN A 186 22.85 2.75 25.72
CA GLN A 186 22.92 4.20 25.47
C GLN A 186 23.44 4.54 24.06
N ARG A 187 24.45 3.79 23.56
CA ARG A 187 24.96 3.96 22.18
C ARG A 187 23.91 3.63 21.12
N GLN A 188 23.10 2.59 21.33
CA GLN A 188 21.98 2.23 20.45
C GLN A 188 20.90 3.33 20.44
N ILE A 189 20.54 3.88 21.61
CA ILE A 189 19.57 4.97 21.72
C ILE A 189 20.05 6.24 21.01
N THR A 190 21.32 6.62 21.18
CA THR A 190 21.89 7.78 20.47
C THR A 190 21.92 7.54 18.95
N PHE A 191 22.28 6.34 18.51
CA PHE A 191 22.28 5.97 17.09
C PHE A 191 20.88 6.05 16.47
N ILE A 192 19.85 5.55 17.17
CA ILE A 192 18.44 5.69 16.78
C ILE A 192 18.06 7.17 16.69
N ARG A 193 18.41 8.00 17.68
CA ARG A 193 18.10 9.45 17.66
C ARG A 193 18.74 10.19 16.49
N GLU A 194 19.96 9.84 16.09
CA GLU A 194 20.59 10.43 14.91
C GLU A 194 19.91 10.01 13.60
N HIS A 195 19.50 8.73 13.49
CA HIS A 195 18.68 8.25 12.38
C HIS A 195 17.31 8.93 12.30
N GLU A 196 16.67 9.17 13.43
CA GLU A 196 15.42 9.91 13.49
C GLU A 196 15.58 11.35 12.96
N ARG A 197 16.63 12.06 13.37
CA ARG A 197 16.92 13.42 12.86
C ARG A 197 17.26 13.43 11.38
N GLU A 198 17.99 12.43 10.89
CA GLU A 198 18.30 12.26 9.48
C GLU A 198 17.01 12.01 8.67
N ALA A 199 16.14 11.12 9.17
CA ALA A 199 14.85 10.81 8.56
C ALA A 199 13.94 12.04 8.52
N ASP A 200 13.82 12.79 9.62
CA ASP A 200 13.03 14.03 9.70
C ASP A 200 13.45 15.05 8.63
N ARG A 201 14.77 15.28 8.47
CA ARG A 201 15.32 16.22 7.47
C ARG A 201 15.01 15.78 6.04
N LEU A 202 15.17 14.50 5.75
CA LEU A 202 14.90 13.93 4.43
C LEU A 202 13.39 13.96 4.12
N ALA A 203 12.55 13.63 5.10
CA ALA A 203 11.10 13.62 4.97
C ALA A 203 10.55 15.03 4.69
N ILE A 204 11.00 16.05 5.42
CA ILE A 204 10.62 17.46 5.16
C ILE A 204 11.01 17.87 3.74
N ASN A 205 12.18 17.45 3.25
CA ASN A 205 12.60 17.70 1.87
C ASN A 205 11.69 17.00 0.86
N ILE A 206 11.35 15.73 1.08
CA ILE A 206 10.43 14.96 0.25
C ILE A 206 9.06 15.65 0.18
N LEU A 207 8.50 16.08 1.33
CA LEU A 207 7.22 16.80 1.38
C LEU A 207 7.27 18.09 0.56
N ALA A 208 8.31 18.90 0.75
CA ALA A 208 8.47 20.15 0.02
C ALA A 208 8.54 19.93 -1.50
N LYS A 209 9.31 18.93 -1.94
CA LYS A 209 9.41 18.56 -3.37
C LYS A 209 8.09 18.01 -3.93
N ALA A 210 7.31 17.31 -3.12
CA ALA A 210 5.98 16.79 -3.49
C ALA A 210 4.89 17.88 -3.47
N ASN A 211 5.26 19.14 -3.21
CA ASN A 211 4.38 20.28 -2.98
C ASN A 211 3.38 20.06 -1.83
N ILE A 212 3.76 19.30 -0.81
CA ILE A 212 2.96 19.02 0.39
C ILE A 212 3.52 19.83 1.56
N ASN A 213 2.64 20.35 2.42
CA ASN A 213 3.02 21.26 3.50
C ASN A 213 4.09 20.66 4.44
N PRO A 214 5.34 21.14 4.41
CA PRO A 214 6.41 20.55 5.22
C PRO A 214 6.23 20.79 6.73
N LYS A 215 5.42 21.80 7.12
CA LYS A 215 5.09 22.07 8.53
C LYS A 215 4.20 20.99 9.13
N ALA A 216 3.51 20.20 8.31
CA ALA A 216 2.58 19.16 8.79
C ALA A 216 3.28 18.09 9.63
N MET A 217 4.55 17.79 9.38
CA MET A 217 5.34 16.87 10.22
C MET A 217 5.37 17.31 11.69
N SER A 218 5.65 18.60 11.93
CA SER A 218 5.65 19.16 13.29
C SER A 218 4.25 19.17 13.93
N GLY A 219 3.21 19.35 13.11
CA GLY A 219 1.81 19.24 13.54
C GLY A 219 1.50 17.84 14.05
N PHE A 220 1.84 16.82 13.28
CA PHE A 220 1.64 15.44 13.68
C PHE A 220 2.47 15.05 14.91
N PHE A 221 3.72 15.52 15.03
CA PHE A 221 4.51 15.29 16.24
C PHE A 221 3.87 15.90 17.50
N LYS A 222 3.23 17.06 17.40
CA LYS A 222 2.46 17.63 18.52
C LYS A 222 1.26 16.74 18.86
N THR A 223 0.58 16.19 17.86
CA THR A 223 -0.49 15.20 18.07
C THR A 223 0.03 13.98 18.82
N LEU A 224 1.18 13.42 18.43
CA LEU A 224 1.82 12.30 19.14
C LEU A 224 2.16 12.64 20.60
N LEU A 225 2.74 13.83 20.85
CA LEU A 225 3.05 14.26 22.22
C LEU A 225 1.79 14.42 23.08
N LYS A 226 0.68 14.88 22.49
CA LYS A 226 -0.60 15.03 23.18
C LYS A 226 -1.26 13.68 23.49
N GLU A 227 -1.16 12.72 22.58
CA GLU A 227 -1.74 11.38 22.72
C GLU A 227 -0.88 10.47 23.61
N ASN A 228 0.37 10.84 23.87
CA ASN A 228 1.29 10.09 24.71
C ASN A 228 1.02 10.34 26.21
N ASN A 229 0.31 9.42 26.85
CA ASN A 229 0.07 9.42 28.29
C ASN A 229 1.16 8.64 29.04
N GLU A 230 1.58 9.12 30.22
CA GLU A 230 2.67 8.53 31.03
C GLU A 230 2.45 7.05 31.41
N SER A 231 1.20 6.60 31.47
CA SER A 231 0.83 5.23 31.86
C SER A 231 0.89 4.22 30.71
N ASN A 232 0.88 4.66 29.45
CA ASN A 232 0.85 3.81 28.25
C ASN A 232 1.54 4.53 27.08
N ALA A 233 2.88 4.47 27.04
CA ALA A 233 3.64 5.07 25.95
C ALA A 233 3.19 4.52 24.59
N LEU A 234 2.87 5.43 23.66
CA LEU A 234 2.44 5.10 22.29
C LEU A 234 3.44 4.14 21.63
N GLU A 235 2.93 3.15 20.91
CA GLU A 235 3.75 2.15 20.23
C GLU A 235 4.72 2.79 19.23
N PHE A 236 4.24 3.78 18.44
CA PHE A 236 5.08 4.58 17.54
C PHE A 236 6.29 5.22 18.24
N LEU A 237 6.14 5.66 19.49
CA LEU A 237 7.22 6.34 20.21
C LEU A 237 8.28 5.37 20.77
N ARG A 238 8.00 4.06 20.75
CA ARG A 238 8.97 3.02 21.13
C ARG A 238 9.95 2.75 20.00
N THR A 239 9.49 2.80 18.75
CA THR A 239 10.32 2.64 17.54
C THR A 239 10.90 3.96 17.06
N HIS A 240 10.16 5.07 17.25
CA HIS A 240 10.55 6.43 16.85
C HIS A 240 10.54 7.38 18.06
N PRO A 241 11.59 7.40 18.89
CA PRO A 241 11.63 8.25 20.07
C PRO A 241 11.45 9.74 19.72
N LEU A 242 10.36 10.34 20.19
CA LEU A 242 10.06 11.75 19.99
C LEU A 242 10.46 12.58 21.20
N SER A 243 11.06 13.74 20.94
CA SER A 243 11.41 14.72 21.98
C SER A 243 10.91 16.11 21.59
N LYS A 244 10.74 17.00 22.58
CA LYS A 244 10.42 18.42 22.31
C LYS A 244 11.45 19.06 21.37
N ASN A 245 12.72 18.66 21.46
CA ASN A 245 13.77 19.13 20.57
C ASN A 245 13.53 18.72 19.11
N ARG A 246 13.07 17.49 18.84
CA ARG A 246 12.71 17.06 17.47
C ARG A 246 11.54 17.87 16.90
N VAL A 247 10.56 18.24 17.73
CA VAL A 247 9.47 19.14 17.29
C VAL A 247 10.03 20.50 16.87
N ILE A 248 10.86 21.11 17.71
CA ILE A 248 11.47 22.42 17.40
C ILE A 248 12.40 22.33 16.18
N GLU A 249 13.20 21.27 16.07
CA GLU A 249 14.08 21.02 14.91
C GLU A 249 13.27 20.91 13.61
N THR A 250 12.17 20.14 13.61
CA THR A 250 11.30 20.00 12.43
C THR A 250 10.57 21.30 12.06
N GLU A 251 10.11 22.08 13.04
CA GLU A 251 9.56 23.43 12.79
C GLU A 251 10.57 24.36 12.14
N ASN A 252 11.80 24.39 12.66
CA ASN A 252 12.90 25.21 12.13
C ASN A 252 13.37 24.77 10.74
N LEU A 253 13.29 23.47 10.44
CA LEU A 253 13.58 22.95 9.11
C LEU A 253 12.48 23.31 8.12
N ALA A 254 11.21 23.11 8.50
CA ALA A 254 10.05 23.39 7.66
C ALA A 254 9.91 24.89 7.36
N SER A 255 10.27 25.78 8.28
CA SER A 255 10.18 27.24 8.09
C SER A 255 11.09 27.78 6.97
N LYS A 256 12.12 27.03 6.57
CA LYS A 256 13.01 27.37 5.45
C LYS A 256 12.33 27.27 4.09
N TYR A 257 11.26 26.48 3.98
CA TYR A 257 10.52 26.29 2.75
C TYR A 257 9.40 27.33 2.65
N LYS A 258 9.39 28.10 1.55
CA LYS A 258 8.37 29.12 1.25
C LYS A 258 7.60 28.67 0.02
N GLY A 259 6.27 28.78 0.05
CA GLY A 259 5.41 28.43 -1.08
C GLY A 259 3.98 28.10 -0.67
N ASN A 260 3.10 28.00 -1.66
CA ASN A 260 1.71 27.56 -1.49
C ASN A 260 1.66 26.03 -1.55
N PHE A 261 1.95 25.39 -0.42
CA PHE A 261 1.91 23.94 -0.30
C PHE A 261 0.50 23.41 -0.11
N THR A 262 0.23 22.21 -0.63
CA THR A 262 -1.05 21.52 -0.38
C THR A 262 -1.07 20.96 1.03
N ASN A 263 -2.10 21.30 1.81
CA ASN A 263 -2.30 20.73 3.14
C ASN A 263 -3.22 19.51 3.12
N ASP A 264 -4.23 19.52 2.25
CA ASP A 264 -5.30 18.53 2.30
C ASP A 264 -5.87 18.20 0.91
N SER A 265 -6.60 17.10 0.83
CA SER A 265 -7.30 16.66 -0.38
C SER A 265 -8.68 16.06 -0.06
N PHE A 266 -9.63 16.17 -0.98
CA PHE A 266 -10.92 15.48 -0.81
C PHE A 266 -10.73 13.96 -0.78
N SER A 267 -9.80 13.40 -1.56
CA SER A 267 -9.48 11.98 -1.53
C SER A 267 -9.10 11.50 -0.13
N TYR A 268 -8.25 12.27 0.59
CA TYR A 268 -7.91 11.98 1.97
C TYR A 268 -9.14 11.96 2.88
N GLN A 269 -9.98 12.98 2.81
CA GLN A 269 -11.16 13.12 3.67
C GLN A 269 -12.16 11.97 3.47
N PHE A 270 -12.40 11.56 2.22
CA PHE A 270 -13.27 10.42 1.90
C PHE A 270 -12.66 9.09 2.36
N VAL A 271 -11.34 8.91 2.20
CA VAL A 271 -10.65 7.71 2.66
C VAL A 271 -10.61 7.63 4.18
N SER A 272 -10.36 8.75 4.87
CA SER A 272 -10.38 8.85 6.33
C SER A 272 -11.77 8.53 6.88
N ALA A 273 -12.83 9.09 6.25
CA ALA A 273 -14.21 8.72 6.55
C ALA A 273 -14.44 7.21 6.36
N ARG A 274 -13.93 6.61 5.29
CA ARG A 274 -14.08 5.17 5.02
C ARG A 274 -13.34 4.29 6.03
N VAL A 275 -12.13 4.68 6.45
CA VAL A 275 -11.36 4.00 7.51
C VAL A 275 -12.08 4.10 8.86
N SER A 276 -12.69 5.24 9.17
CA SER A 276 -13.34 5.48 10.46
C SER A 276 -14.56 4.59 10.68
N ILE A 277 -15.31 4.24 9.63
CA ILE A 277 -16.47 3.33 9.73
C ILE A 277 -16.12 1.99 10.39
N ASN A 278 -14.90 1.48 10.22
CA ASN A 278 -14.48 0.22 10.83
C ASN A 278 -14.16 0.34 12.33
N ASN A 279 -13.87 1.55 12.81
CA ASN A 279 -13.40 1.83 14.17
C ASN A 279 -14.42 2.62 15.02
N LEU A 280 -15.48 3.15 14.40
CA LEU A 280 -16.56 3.86 15.06
C LEU A 280 -17.68 2.91 15.55
N ASP A 281 -18.39 3.31 16.61
CA ASP A 281 -19.70 2.77 16.94
C ASP A 281 -20.73 3.30 15.93
N THR A 282 -20.89 2.59 14.83
CA THR A 282 -21.77 2.97 13.73
C THR A 282 -23.24 2.98 14.12
N ARG A 283 -23.66 2.17 15.11
CA ARG A 283 -25.03 2.19 15.64
C ARG A 283 -25.32 3.52 16.33
N LYS A 284 -24.43 3.93 17.22
CA LYS A 284 -24.54 5.21 17.91
C LYS A 284 -24.47 6.38 16.92
N PHE A 285 -23.48 6.37 16.02
CA PHE A 285 -23.34 7.41 15.00
C PHE A 285 -24.60 7.56 14.14
N VAL A 286 -25.17 6.45 13.64
CA VAL A 286 -26.38 6.49 12.81
C VAL A 286 -27.60 7.00 13.58
N LYS A 287 -27.68 6.73 14.89
CA LYS A 287 -28.75 7.18 15.77
C LYS A 287 -28.65 8.68 16.06
N ASP A 288 -27.45 9.16 16.35
CA ASP A 288 -27.22 10.54 16.81
C ASP A 288 -27.12 11.52 15.63
N TYR A 289 -26.74 11.04 14.44
CA TYR A 289 -26.61 11.88 13.25
C TYR A 289 -27.97 12.29 12.67
N ILE A 290 -28.24 13.60 12.68
CA ILE A 290 -29.45 14.19 12.10
C ILE A 290 -29.16 14.54 10.64
N TYR A 291 -29.61 13.68 9.73
CA TYR A 291 -29.51 13.95 8.30
C TYR A 291 -30.58 14.94 7.83
N LYS A 292 -30.15 16.03 7.20
CA LYS A 292 -31.02 16.99 6.49
C LYS A 292 -30.44 17.25 5.12
N SER A 293 -31.20 16.96 4.06
CA SER A 293 -30.72 17.04 2.67
C SER A 293 -30.19 18.42 2.30
N GLU A 294 -30.75 19.48 2.87
CA GLU A 294 -30.45 20.87 2.52
C GLU A 294 -29.08 21.30 3.06
N GLU A 295 -28.56 20.65 4.09
CA GLU A 295 -27.26 21.00 4.68
C GLU A 295 -26.10 20.78 3.70
N ILE A 296 -26.28 20.00 2.63
CA ILE A 296 -25.24 19.82 1.60
C ILE A 296 -24.83 21.13 0.91
N TYR A 297 -25.73 22.12 0.89
CA TYR A 297 -25.48 23.43 0.28
C TYR A 297 -24.75 24.40 1.23
N GLU A 298 -24.64 24.07 2.53
CA GLU A 298 -24.02 24.94 3.53
C GLU A 298 -22.49 24.91 3.45
N SER A 299 -21.88 23.74 3.24
CA SER A 299 -20.43 23.63 3.12
C SER A 299 -19.98 22.37 2.35
N PRO A 300 -18.79 22.41 1.71
CA PRO A 300 -18.20 21.22 1.09
C PRO A 300 -17.91 20.08 2.08
N SER A 301 -17.69 20.38 3.37
CA SER A 301 -17.42 19.33 4.38
C SER A 301 -18.63 18.43 4.62
N LYS A 302 -19.84 18.93 4.40
CA LYS A 302 -21.08 18.14 4.51
C LYS A 302 -21.14 16.99 3.52
N ALA A 303 -20.44 17.09 2.38
CA ALA A 303 -20.32 15.98 1.44
C ALA A 303 -19.60 14.77 2.06
N VAL A 304 -18.56 15.01 2.86
CA VAL A 304 -17.82 13.97 3.58
C VAL A 304 -18.70 13.39 4.69
N ASP A 305 -19.43 14.23 5.42
CA ASP A 305 -20.35 13.78 6.47
C ASP A 305 -21.46 12.88 5.90
N PHE A 306 -22.05 13.27 4.77
CA PHE A 306 -23.11 12.50 4.11
C PHE A 306 -22.57 11.18 3.56
N TYR A 307 -21.35 11.19 3.03
CA TYR A 307 -20.64 9.99 2.61
C TYR A 307 -20.41 9.04 3.78
N ALA A 308 -19.86 9.54 4.90
CA ALA A 308 -19.64 8.76 6.12
C ALA A 308 -20.96 8.21 6.68
N TYR A 309 -22.03 9.01 6.69
CA TYR A 309 -23.35 8.58 7.10
C TYR A 309 -23.91 7.48 6.21
N GLY A 310 -23.78 7.61 4.89
CA GLY A 310 -24.13 6.58 3.92
C GLY A 310 -23.38 5.26 4.19
N LEU A 311 -22.05 5.30 4.33
CA LEU A 311 -21.26 4.11 4.65
C LEU A 311 -21.66 3.46 5.99
N ALA A 312 -21.94 4.27 7.02
CA ALA A 312 -22.42 3.77 8.30
C ALA A 312 -23.79 3.08 8.16
N LEU A 313 -24.71 3.63 7.36
CA LEU A 313 -25.99 3.01 7.06
C LEU A 313 -25.84 1.67 6.34
N ILE A 314 -24.88 1.53 5.41
CA ILE A 314 -24.54 0.24 4.79
C ILE A 314 -24.12 -0.77 5.86
N LYS A 315 -23.21 -0.39 6.75
CA LYS A 315 -22.72 -1.26 7.83
C LYS A 315 -23.84 -1.69 8.78
N GLU A 316 -24.77 -0.79 9.07
CA GLU A 316 -25.97 -1.04 9.89
C GLU A 316 -27.13 -1.69 9.12
N LYS A 317 -26.89 -2.15 7.88
CA LYS A 317 -27.86 -2.82 7.02
C LYS A 317 -29.11 -1.99 6.66
N LYS A 318 -29.03 -0.67 6.80
CA LYS A 318 -30.08 0.29 6.43
C LYS A 318 -29.91 0.73 4.97
N TYR A 319 -29.95 -0.25 4.06
CA TYR A 319 -29.50 -0.06 2.68
C TYR A 319 -30.35 0.95 1.90
N GLU A 320 -31.68 0.92 2.01
CA GLU A 320 -32.56 1.86 1.32
C GLU A 320 -32.26 3.32 1.72
N LYS A 321 -32.10 3.57 3.02
CA LYS A 321 -31.71 4.90 3.52
C LYS A 321 -30.33 5.31 3.02
N SER A 322 -29.37 4.37 2.99
CA SER A 322 -28.04 4.62 2.43
C SER A 322 -28.12 4.99 0.95
N ILE A 323 -28.90 4.25 0.16
CA ILE A 323 -29.09 4.52 -1.27
C ILE A 323 -29.68 5.91 -1.46
N PHE A 324 -30.69 6.29 -0.68
CA PHE A 324 -31.29 7.61 -0.73
C PHE A 324 -30.25 8.73 -0.48
N VAL A 325 -29.48 8.62 0.62
CA VAL A 325 -28.45 9.61 0.98
C VAL A 325 -27.36 9.72 -0.09
N LEU A 326 -26.81 8.58 -0.53
CA LEU A 326 -25.70 8.55 -1.49
C LEU A 326 -26.14 8.99 -2.89
N LYS A 327 -27.36 8.66 -3.33
CA LYS A 327 -27.94 9.19 -4.57
C LYS A 327 -28.12 10.69 -4.53
N HIS A 328 -28.67 11.21 -3.43
CA HIS A 328 -28.85 12.65 -3.26
C HIS A 328 -27.51 13.39 -3.34
N LEU A 329 -26.49 12.87 -2.66
CA LEU A 329 -25.13 13.40 -2.71
C LEU A 329 -24.54 13.34 -4.13
N LEU A 330 -24.70 12.23 -4.85
CA LEU A 330 -24.20 12.07 -6.22
C LEU A 330 -24.89 13.05 -7.19
N ASN A 331 -26.20 13.23 -7.06
CA ASN A 331 -26.96 14.18 -7.89
C ASN A 331 -26.51 15.63 -7.66
N PHE A 332 -26.28 16.01 -6.40
CA PHE A 332 -25.73 17.33 -6.07
C PHE A 332 -24.39 17.56 -6.78
N LEU A 333 -23.48 16.59 -6.74
CA LEU A 333 -22.17 16.70 -7.38
C LEU A 333 -22.24 16.67 -8.91
N ASN A 334 -23.27 16.07 -9.51
CA ASN A 334 -23.45 16.08 -10.97
C ASN A 334 -23.68 17.47 -11.55
N THR A 335 -24.18 18.40 -10.74
CA THR A 335 -24.30 19.82 -11.12
C THR A 335 -23.00 20.62 -11.00
N LYS A 336 -21.90 19.99 -10.55
CA LYS A 336 -20.59 20.62 -10.29
C LYS A 336 -19.48 19.89 -11.04
N GLU A 337 -19.22 20.28 -12.28
CA GLU A 337 -18.29 19.60 -13.21
C GLU A 337 -16.87 19.37 -12.66
N GLN A 338 -16.39 20.21 -11.73
CA GLN A 338 -15.02 20.15 -11.19
C GLN A 338 -14.80 19.05 -10.12
N LEU A 339 -15.80 18.28 -9.71
CA LEU A 339 -15.71 17.33 -8.58
C LEU A 339 -15.67 15.85 -8.98
N TYR A 340 -15.18 15.54 -10.18
CA TYR A 340 -15.21 14.18 -10.75
C TYR A 340 -14.55 13.12 -9.85
N ILE A 341 -13.39 13.41 -9.25
CA ILE A 341 -12.66 12.47 -8.37
C ILE A 341 -13.51 12.04 -7.18
N ILE A 342 -14.31 12.95 -6.63
CA ILE A 342 -15.17 12.69 -5.47
C ILE A 342 -16.37 11.81 -5.85
N LYS A 343 -16.88 11.97 -7.08
CA LYS A 343 -17.99 11.16 -7.60
C LYS A 343 -17.65 9.68 -7.56
N ASN A 344 -16.42 9.29 -7.89
CA ASN A 344 -16.01 7.88 -7.88
C ASN A 344 -16.17 7.22 -6.51
N TYR A 345 -15.75 7.89 -5.43
CA TYR A 345 -15.91 7.35 -4.06
C TYR A 345 -17.37 7.10 -3.70
N ILE A 346 -18.26 8.01 -4.11
CA ILE A 346 -19.69 7.95 -3.83
C ILE A 346 -20.38 6.93 -4.71
N SER A 347 -20.07 6.89 -6.01
CA SER A 347 -20.57 5.89 -6.95
C SER A 347 -20.22 4.48 -6.50
N ILE A 348 -18.99 4.26 -6.03
CA ILE A 348 -18.58 2.97 -5.48
C ILE A 348 -19.39 2.63 -4.22
N ALA A 349 -19.49 3.55 -3.25
CA ALA A 349 -20.31 3.31 -2.04
C ALA A 349 -21.80 3.06 -2.36
N LEU A 350 -22.34 3.76 -3.35
CA LEU A 350 -23.72 3.58 -3.82
C LEU A 350 -23.89 2.20 -4.47
N SER A 351 -22.94 1.76 -5.29
CA SER A 351 -22.93 0.41 -5.87
C SER A 351 -22.86 -0.66 -4.78
N GLU A 352 -22.09 -0.45 -3.71
CA GLU A 352 -22.05 -1.36 -2.56
C GLU A 352 -23.42 -1.44 -1.87
N ALA A 353 -24.06 -0.29 -1.61
CA ALA A 353 -25.39 -0.24 -1.00
C ALA A 353 -26.43 -0.99 -1.85
N TYR A 354 -26.42 -0.77 -3.17
CA TYR A 354 -27.27 -1.48 -4.12
C TYR A 354 -27.02 -2.99 -4.13
N LEU A 355 -25.76 -3.43 -4.16
CA LEU A 355 -25.40 -4.85 -4.11
C LEU A 355 -25.84 -5.52 -2.81
N GLN A 356 -25.89 -4.81 -1.68
CA GLN A 356 -26.40 -5.35 -0.42
C GLN A 356 -27.93 -5.33 -0.35
N ASN A 357 -28.58 -4.40 -1.05
CA ASN A 357 -30.03 -4.33 -1.16
C ASN A 357 -30.63 -5.29 -2.22
N ASN A 358 -29.82 -6.15 -2.85
CA ASN A 358 -30.17 -7.01 -3.98
C ASN A 358 -30.50 -6.28 -5.31
N ASN A 359 -30.23 -4.99 -5.42
CA ASN A 359 -30.38 -4.20 -6.65
C ASN A 359 -29.12 -4.33 -7.53
N LYS A 360 -28.86 -5.52 -8.06
CA LYS A 360 -27.58 -5.84 -8.73
C LYS A 360 -27.37 -5.10 -10.04
N GLU A 361 -28.43 -4.91 -10.82
CA GLU A 361 -28.39 -4.24 -12.13
C GLU A 361 -27.93 -2.79 -12.00
N GLU A 362 -28.51 -2.05 -11.05
CA GLU A 362 -28.12 -0.68 -10.72
C GLU A 362 -26.65 -0.55 -10.31
N ALA A 363 -26.15 -1.51 -9.52
CA ALA A 363 -24.75 -1.53 -9.14
C ALA A 363 -23.82 -1.82 -10.32
N LEU A 364 -24.22 -2.74 -11.21
CA LEU A 364 -23.47 -3.08 -12.41
C LEU A 364 -23.37 -1.90 -13.36
N LEU A 365 -24.48 -1.19 -13.61
CA LEU A 365 -24.49 0.00 -14.47
C LEU A 365 -23.45 1.02 -14.00
N ILE A 366 -23.45 1.36 -12.71
CA ILE A 366 -22.48 2.30 -12.14
C ILE A 366 -21.03 1.81 -12.30
N LEU A 367 -20.78 0.53 -12.02
CA LEU A 367 -19.42 -0.01 -12.02
C LEU A 367 -18.88 -0.26 -13.43
N GLU A 368 -19.73 -0.62 -14.40
CA GLU A 368 -19.37 -0.75 -15.80
C GLU A 368 -19.05 0.63 -16.41
N ASP A 369 -19.83 1.66 -16.08
CA ASP A 369 -19.55 3.05 -16.48
C ASP A 369 -18.20 3.53 -15.95
N LEU A 370 -17.92 3.28 -14.66
CA LEU A 370 -16.61 3.59 -14.07
C LEU A 370 -15.47 2.82 -14.74
N ASN A 371 -15.68 1.54 -15.06
CA ASN A 371 -14.67 0.71 -15.71
C ASN A 371 -14.41 1.13 -17.16
N ASN A 372 -15.40 1.67 -17.88
CA ASN A 372 -15.20 2.22 -19.22
C ASN A 372 -14.26 3.44 -19.21
N ILE A 373 -14.26 4.20 -18.11
CA ILE A 373 -13.43 5.40 -17.94
C ILE A 373 -12.05 5.01 -17.35
N TYR A 374 -12.02 4.03 -16.45
CA TYR A 374 -10.81 3.59 -15.75
C TYR A 374 -10.61 2.06 -15.83
N PRO A 375 -10.34 1.51 -17.02
CA PRO A 375 -10.32 0.05 -17.25
C PRO A 375 -9.21 -0.70 -16.52
N THR A 376 -8.19 0.02 -16.04
CA THR A 376 -7.04 -0.56 -15.32
C THR A 376 -7.03 -0.21 -13.83
N ASP A 377 -8.06 0.47 -13.31
CA ASP A 377 -8.11 0.78 -11.88
C ASP A 377 -8.49 -0.47 -11.07
N SER A 378 -7.55 -0.94 -10.27
CA SER A 378 -7.69 -2.15 -9.48
C SER A 378 -8.86 -2.14 -8.49
N SER A 379 -9.26 -0.96 -8.03
CA SER A 379 -10.36 -0.77 -7.08
C SER A 379 -11.68 -0.98 -7.80
N ILE A 380 -11.85 -0.35 -8.95
CA ILE A 380 -13.03 -0.52 -9.80
C ILE A 380 -13.16 -1.98 -10.24
N LEU A 381 -12.06 -2.59 -10.72
CA LEU A 381 -12.03 -4.01 -11.08
C LEU A 381 -12.43 -4.93 -9.91
N TYR A 382 -12.01 -4.60 -8.68
CA TYR A 382 -12.43 -5.34 -7.49
C TYR A 382 -13.95 -5.25 -7.26
N PHE A 383 -14.52 -4.05 -7.22
CA PHE A 383 -15.96 -3.89 -6.97
C PHE A 383 -16.80 -4.46 -8.11
N LEU A 384 -16.40 -4.24 -9.36
CA LEU A 384 -17.06 -4.82 -10.54
C LEU A 384 -17.00 -6.34 -10.55
N SER A 385 -15.86 -6.94 -10.18
CA SER A 385 -15.77 -8.40 -10.03
C SER A 385 -16.73 -8.95 -8.98
N ASN A 386 -16.89 -8.26 -7.84
CA ASN A 386 -17.86 -8.64 -6.82
C ASN A 386 -19.30 -8.53 -7.33
N ALA A 387 -19.62 -7.48 -8.10
CA ALA A 387 -20.92 -7.29 -8.71
C ALA A 387 -21.25 -8.41 -9.70
N TYR A 388 -20.32 -8.73 -10.62
CA TYR A 388 -20.48 -9.85 -11.56
C TYR A 388 -20.62 -11.20 -10.83
N ILE A 389 -19.83 -11.46 -9.79
CA ILE A 389 -19.96 -12.69 -8.98
C ILE A 389 -21.35 -12.76 -8.35
N LYS A 390 -21.85 -11.67 -7.75
CA LYS A 390 -23.22 -11.62 -7.18
C LYS A 390 -24.30 -11.79 -8.25
N ASN A 391 -24.06 -11.33 -9.47
CA ASN A 391 -24.97 -11.52 -10.61
C ASN A 391 -24.79 -12.85 -11.36
N LYS A 392 -23.88 -13.72 -10.89
CA LYS A 392 -23.54 -15.01 -11.49
C LYS A 392 -22.89 -14.91 -12.89
N GLU A 393 -22.34 -13.74 -13.24
CA GLU A 393 -21.62 -13.48 -14.49
C GLU A 393 -20.13 -13.83 -14.38
N TYR A 394 -19.84 -15.06 -13.97
CA TYR A 394 -18.47 -15.49 -13.63
C TYR A 394 -17.50 -15.43 -14.81
N LYS A 395 -17.99 -15.62 -16.04
CA LYS A 395 -17.14 -15.56 -17.24
C LYS A 395 -16.60 -14.15 -17.47
N LYS A 396 -17.42 -13.11 -17.29
CA LYS A 396 -16.96 -11.71 -17.37
C LYS A 396 -15.86 -11.41 -16.37
N VAL A 397 -15.92 -11.97 -15.16
CA VAL A 397 -14.85 -11.81 -14.15
C VAL A 397 -13.52 -12.35 -14.65
N VAL A 398 -13.52 -13.57 -15.21
CA VAL A 398 -12.31 -14.20 -15.73
C VAL A 398 -11.78 -13.41 -16.94
N ASP A 399 -12.63 -13.08 -17.90
CA ASP A 399 -12.25 -12.38 -19.13
C ASP A 399 -11.70 -10.97 -18.82
N MET A 400 -12.23 -10.30 -17.80
CA MET A 400 -11.79 -8.98 -17.34
C MET A 400 -10.48 -9.05 -16.54
N LEU A 401 -10.36 -9.97 -15.58
CA LEU A 401 -9.26 -9.95 -14.62
C LEU A 401 -8.01 -10.70 -15.10
N VAL A 402 -8.13 -11.70 -15.97
CA VAL A 402 -6.97 -12.46 -16.46
C VAL A 402 -5.94 -11.56 -17.17
N PRO A 403 -6.32 -10.69 -18.13
CA PRO A 403 -5.37 -9.77 -18.75
C PRO A 403 -4.68 -8.87 -17.71
N TYR A 404 -5.44 -8.32 -16.76
CA TYR A 404 -4.92 -7.45 -15.72
C TYR A 404 -3.86 -8.15 -14.85
N VAL A 405 -4.10 -9.37 -14.38
CA VAL A 405 -3.15 -10.08 -13.49
C VAL A 405 -1.92 -10.63 -14.22
N ILE A 406 -1.97 -10.78 -15.55
CA ILE A 406 -0.79 -11.14 -16.35
C ILE A 406 0.25 -10.02 -16.30
N GLU A 407 -0.21 -8.77 -16.36
CA GLU A 407 0.62 -7.56 -16.23
C GLU A 407 0.95 -7.27 -14.76
N HIS A 408 0.05 -7.59 -13.84
CA HIS A 408 0.17 -7.31 -12.40
C HIS A 408 0.22 -8.60 -11.57
N ARG A 409 1.26 -9.41 -11.80
CA ARG A 409 1.39 -10.78 -11.26
C ARG A 409 1.32 -10.90 -9.73
N ASP A 410 1.63 -9.83 -9.00
CA ASP A 410 1.61 -9.79 -7.53
C ASP A 410 0.29 -9.23 -6.97
N HIS A 411 -0.74 -9.04 -7.80
CA HIS A 411 -1.98 -8.39 -7.38
C HIS A 411 -2.98 -9.38 -6.75
N ARG A 412 -3.64 -8.96 -5.67
CA ARG A 412 -4.57 -9.82 -4.89
C ARG A 412 -5.84 -10.20 -5.64
N LEU A 413 -6.15 -9.56 -6.77
CA LEU A 413 -7.32 -9.84 -7.61
C LEU A 413 -7.32 -11.26 -8.21
N VAL A 414 -6.17 -11.95 -8.21
CA VAL A 414 -6.10 -13.38 -8.59
C VAL A 414 -7.10 -14.25 -7.82
N ILE A 415 -7.45 -13.89 -6.57
CA ILE A 415 -8.44 -14.64 -5.80
C ILE A 415 -9.85 -14.57 -6.42
N LYS A 416 -10.20 -13.44 -7.04
CA LYS A 416 -11.51 -13.25 -7.70
C LYS A 416 -11.63 -14.11 -8.96
N ILE A 417 -10.52 -14.28 -9.69
CA ILE A 417 -10.45 -15.23 -10.81
C ILE A 417 -10.65 -16.66 -10.32
N SER A 418 -9.99 -17.04 -9.21
CA SER A 418 -10.16 -18.35 -8.60
C SER A 418 -11.61 -18.62 -8.20
N GLU A 419 -12.25 -17.67 -7.49
CA GLU A 419 -13.66 -17.74 -7.09
C GLU A 419 -14.60 -17.95 -8.30
N ALA A 420 -14.44 -17.14 -9.35
CA ALA A 420 -15.23 -17.24 -10.57
C ALA A 420 -14.99 -18.56 -11.33
N ALA A 421 -13.74 -18.99 -11.46
CA ALA A 421 -13.39 -20.22 -12.15
C ALA A 421 -14.01 -21.47 -11.50
N TYR A 422 -14.02 -21.55 -10.16
CA TYR A 422 -14.72 -22.65 -9.48
C TYR A 422 -16.22 -22.65 -9.74
N LYS A 423 -16.86 -21.47 -9.83
CA LYS A 423 -18.28 -21.35 -10.17
C LYS A 423 -18.57 -21.75 -11.62
N LEU A 424 -17.62 -21.55 -12.53
CA LEU A 424 -17.65 -22.05 -13.92
C LEU A 424 -17.32 -23.54 -14.05
N LYS A 425 -17.01 -24.23 -12.94
CA LYS A 425 -16.51 -25.62 -12.93
C LYS A 425 -15.16 -25.80 -13.66
N GLU A 426 -14.43 -24.72 -13.89
CA GLU A 426 -13.07 -24.69 -14.47
C GLU A 426 -12.03 -24.96 -13.36
N LYS A 427 -12.02 -26.21 -12.85
CA LYS A 427 -11.23 -26.58 -11.65
C LYS A 427 -9.74 -26.32 -11.79
N SER A 428 -9.15 -26.65 -12.93
CA SER A 428 -7.72 -26.42 -13.19
C SER A 428 -7.36 -24.94 -13.04
N LEU A 429 -8.12 -24.06 -13.70
CA LEU A 429 -7.97 -22.60 -13.61
C LEU A 429 -8.19 -22.09 -12.18
N GLY A 430 -9.23 -22.57 -11.51
CA GLY A 430 -9.54 -22.21 -10.13
C GLY A 430 -8.41 -22.57 -9.16
N HIS A 431 -7.83 -23.76 -9.31
CA HIS A 431 -6.70 -24.22 -8.51
C HIS A 431 -5.42 -23.43 -8.81
N GLU A 432 -5.13 -23.12 -10.07
CA GLU A 432 -3.95 -22.35 -10.45
C GLU A 432 -3.95 -20.97 -9.82
N TYR A 433 -5.03 -20.19 -9.98
CA TYR A 433 -5.10 -18.85 -9.40
C TYR A 433 -5.24 -18.87 -7.87
N ARG A 434 -5.78 -19.95 -7.29
CA ARG A 434 -5.73 -20.16 -5.83
C ARG A 434 -4.29 -20.35 -5.36
N ALA A 435 -3.47 -21.08 -6.12
CA ALA A 435 -2.06 -21.27 -5.85
C ALA A 435 -1.28 -19.96 -6.00
N ASP A 436 -1.53 -19.17 -7.04
CA ASP A 436 -0.95 -17.82 -7.21
C ASP A 436 -1.25 -16.95 -5.98
N TYR A 437 -2.51 -16.94 -5.51
CA TYR A 437 -2.89 -16.21 -4.28
C TYR A 437 -2.15 -16.72 -3.04
N LEU A 438 -2.06 -18.04 -2.84
CA LEU A 438 -1.36 -18.61 -1.68
C LEU A 438 0.14 -18.34 -1.71
N LYS A 439 0.74 -18.31 -2.91
CA LYS A 439 2.14 -17.90 -3.09
C LYS A 439 2.33 -16.47 -2.64
N LEU A 440 1.43 -15.57 -3.04
CA LEU A 440 1.46 -14.16 -2.65
C LEU A 440 1.42 -13.99 -1.12
N LEU A 441 0.65 -14.81 -0.41
CA LEU A 441 0.57 -14.84 1.06
C LEU A 441 1.74 -15.57 1.75
N GLY A 442 2.76 -16.02 1.01
CA GLY A 442 3.88 -16.79 1.55
C GLY A 442 3.54 -18.23 1.96
N SER A 443 2.34 -18.72 1.66
CA SER A 443 1.89 -20.09 1.96
C SER A 443 2.35 -21.07 0.86
N PHE A 444 3.68 -21.21 0.70
CA PHE A 444 4.32 -21.95 -0.39
C PHE A 444 3.91 -23.42 -0.47
N ASN A 445 3.88 -24.13 0.66
CA ASN A 445 3.46 -25.54 0.70
C ASN A 445 2.01 -25.71 0.23
N SER A 446 1.11 -24.82 0.63
CA SER A 446 -0.28 -24.84 0.17
C SER A 446 -0.37 -24.47 -1.31
N SER A 447 0.41 -23.49 -1.76
CA SER A 447 0.48 -23.10 -3.18
C SER A 447 0.89 -24.28 -4.07
N ILE A 448 1.97 -24.99 -3.73
CA ILE A 448 2.41 -26.19 -4.47
C ILE A 448 1.32 -27.26 -4.52
N LYS A 449 0.61 -27.51 -3.40
CA LYS A 449 -0.53 -28.45 -3.38
C LYS A 449 -1.61 -28.04 -4.37
N PHE A 450 -1.97 -26.76 -4.44
CA PHE A 450 -2.97 -26.26 -5.38
C PHE A 450 -2.48 -26.31 -6.84
N TYR A 451 -1.21 -26.05 -7.14
CA TYR A 451 -0.68 -26.26 -8.49
C TYR A 451 -0.73 -27.72 -8.92
N LYS A 452 -0.38 -28.66 -8.01
CA LYS A 452 -0.50 -30.10 -8.28
C LYS A 452 -1.96 -30.51 -8.54
N LEU A 453 -2.92 -29.92 -7.83
CA LEU A 453 -4.34 -30.09 -8.13
C LEU A 453 -4.71 -29.50 -9.50
N ALA A 454 -4.17 -28.32 -9.85
CA ALA A 454 -4.42 -27.69 -11.14
C ALA A 454 -3.96 -28.57 -12.31
N LEU A 455 -2.79 -29.21 -12.19
CA LEU A 455 -2.28 -30.20 -13.15
C LEU A 455 -3.20 -31.42 -13.24
N LYS A 456 -3.62 -31.99 -12.10
CA LYS A 456 -4.51 -33.16 -12.06
C LYS A 456 -5.83 -32.93 -12.81
N TYR A 457 -6.37 -31.71 -12.75
CA TYR A 457 -7.63 -31.35 -13.39
C TYR A 457 -7.44 -30.70 -14.78
N ASN A 458 -6.20 -30.52 -15.25
CA ASN A 458 -5.98 -29.90 -16.55
C ASN A 458 -6.25 -30.90 -17.68
N MET A 459 -7.16 -30.54 -18.59
CA MET A 459 -7.47 -31.30 -19.80
C MET A 459 -7.06 -30.54 -21.08
N LYS A 460 -6.45 -29.35 -20.94
CA LYS A 460 -6.23 -28.38 -22.03
C LYS A 460 -4.83 -28.47 -22.67
N GLY A 461 -4.05 -29.52 -22.36
CA GLY A 461 -2.82 -29.86 -23.07
C GLY A 461 -1.50 -29.43 -22.41
N LYS A 462 -0.40 -29.89 -23.01
CA LYS A 462 0.98 -29.89 -22.46
C LYS A 462 1.52 -28.50 -22.10
N THR A 463 1.17 -27.46 -22.87
CA THR A 463 1.68 -26.10 -22.65
C THR A 463 1.24 -25.51 -21.30
N ILE A 464 0.01 -25.79 -20.87
CA ILE A 464 -0.49 -25.33 -19.56
C ILE A 464 0.20 -26.08 -18.44
N ASP A 465 0.45 -27.39 -18.63
CA ASP A 465 1.18 -28.19 -17.64
C ASP A 465 2.61 -27.69 -17.47
N GLU A 466 3.32 -27.41 -18.56
CA GLU A 466 4.68 -26.86 -18.52
C GLU A 466 4.72 -25.50 -17.80
N ARG A 467 3.72 -24.63 -18.03
CA ARG A 467 3.58 -23.36 -17.29
C ARG A 467 3.40 -23.59 -15.79
N ILE A 468 2.48 -24.47 -15.38
CA ILE A 468 2.21 -24.74 -13.97
C ILE A 468 3.43 -25.41 -13.30
N LEU A 469 4.10 -26.33 -13.99
CA LEU A 469 5.34 -26.95 -13.52
C LEU A 469 6.45 -25.92 -13.34
N SER A 470 6.57 -24.93 -14.24
CA SER A 470 7.50 -23.82 -14.05
C SER A 470 7.18 -23.02 -12.78
N LYS A 471 5.91 -22.72 -12.52
CA LYS A 471 5.49 -22.02 -11.29
C LYS A 471 5.83 -22.80 -10.02
N ILE A 472 5.71 -24.14 -10.04
CA ILE A 472 6.11 -25.00 -8.92
C ILE A 472 7.63 -24.89 -8.68
N LYS A 473 8.44 -25.06 -9.73
CA LYS A 473 9.90 -24.94 -9.65
C LYS A 473 10.35 -23.58 -9.13
N ASP A 474 9.66 -22.51 -9.51
CA ASP A 474 9.94 -21.17 -9.00
C ASP A 474 9.71 -21.05 -7.49
N ILE A 475 8.67 -21.71 -6.95
CA ILE A 475 8.44 -21.74 -5.50
C ILE A 475 9.48 -22.58 -4.79
N GLU A 476 9.83 -23.76 -5.33
CA GLU A 476 10.85 -24.63 -4.74
C GLU A 476 12.19 -23.91 -4.61
N ARG A 477 12.61 -23.18 -5.66
CA ARG A 477 13.81 -22.31 -5.61
C ARG A 477 13.70 -21.19 -4.56
N LEU A 478 12.52 -20.61 -4.37
CA LEU A 478 12.31 -19.59 -3.33
C LEU A 478 12.40 -20.19 -1.92
N GLN A 479 11.94 -21.42 -1.72
CA GLN A 479 12.08 -22.14 -0.45
C GLN A 479 13.53 -22.47 -0.15
N GLU A 480 14.28 -22.99 -1.14
CA GLU A 480 15.73 -23.21 -1.01
C GLU A 480 16.47 -21.92 -0.67
N THR A 481 16.13 -20.81 -1.34
CA THR A 481 16.74 -19.50 -1.07
C THR A 481 16.37 -18.99 0.33
N LYS A 482 15.17 -19.28 0.84
CA LYS A 482 14.74 -18.93 2.21
C LYS A 482 15.44 -19.78 3.27
N GLU A 483 15.88 -20.98 2.93
CA GLU A 483 16.68 -21.84 3.82
C GLU A 483 18.17 -21.48 3.80
N ILE A 484 18.65 -20.88 2.71
CA ILE A 484 20.03 -20.37 2.54
C ILE A 484 20.20 -18.95 3.11
N LEU A 485 19.13 -18.15 3.07
CA LEU A 485 19.05 -16.80 3.66
C LEU A 485 18.69 -16.84 5.13
#